data_AF-N8YJF4-F1
#
_entry.id   AF-N8YJF4-F1
#
_cell.length_a   1.000
_cell.length_b   1.000
_cell.length_c   1.000
_cell.angle_alpha   90.00
_cell.angle_beta   90.00
_cell.angle_gamma   90.00
#
_symmetry.space_group_name_H-M   'P 1'
#
loop_
_entity.id
_entity.type
_entity.pdbx_description
1 polymer ?
#
loop_
_entity_poly.entity_id
_entity_poly.type
_entity_poly.pdbx_seq_one_letter_code
_entity_poly.pdbx_strand_id
1 'polypeptide(L)'
;MKHLLGLTLLLACANAYSYQPKLILLGAIEPQGQAFIDSKANKVIRDSFKQAVIYEKYTAPIKRNTDLPYQSVIKQLIVDCKGKTIALRGADYFAGQTSNSKLVKKFDDITLSHDGETGAA
;
A
#
# COMPACT_ATOMS: atom_id res chain seq x y z
N MET A 1 -22.66 -12.32 40.79
CA MET A 1 -22.01 -12.79 39.53
C MET A 1 -22.97 -12.73 38.32
N LYS A 2 -23.71 -11.62 38.12
CA LYS A 2 -24.65 -11.46 36.96
C LYS A 2 -24.24 -10.33 35.99
N HIS A 3 -23.24 -9.53 36.33
CA HIS A 3 -22.81 -8.39 35.51
C HIS A 3 -21.53 -8.65 34.69
N LEU A 4 -20.91 -9.82 34.81
CA LEU A 4 -19.65 -10.14 34.12
C LEU A 4 -19.85 -10.70 32.70
N LEU A 5 -21.05 -11.20 32.37
CA LEU A 5 -21.36 -11.76 31.04
C LEU A 5 -21.66 -10.70 29.97
N GLY A 6 -22.04 -9.48 30.35
CA GLY A 6 -22.35 -8.42 29.39
C GLY A 6 -21.10 -7.80 28.74
N LEU A 7 -19.98 -7.77 29.49
CA LEU A 7 -18.74 -7.12 29.03
C LEU A 7 -17.99 -7.97 28.00
N THR A 8 -18.01 -9.30 28.13
CA THR A 8 -17.37 -10.22 27.19
C THR A 8 -18.03 -10.24 25.81
N LEU A 9 -19.34 -9.96 25.73
CA LEU A 9 -20.07 -9.91 24.45
C LEU A 9 -19.77 -8.62 23.65
N LEU A 10 -19.53 -7.50 24.33
CA LEU A 10 -19.13 -6.23 23.69
C LEU A 10 -17.70 -6.27 23.11
N LEU A 11 -16.80 -7.05 23.72
CA LEU A 11 -15.46 -7.29 23.17
C LEU A 11 -15.44 -8.26 21.97
N ALA A 12 -16.44 -9.15 21.85
CA ALA A 12 -16.55 -10.08 20.73
C ALA A 12 -17.10 -9.44 19.45
N CYS A 13 -17.85 -8.34 19.57
CA CYS A 13 -18.39 -7.59 18.43
C CYS A 13 -17.49 -6.44 17.95
N ALA A 14 -16.40 -6.15 18.64
CA ALA A 14 -15.33 -5.30 18.14
C ALA A 14 -14.47 -6.04 17.10
N ASN A 15 -15.10 -6.74 16.16
CA ASN A 15 -14.53 -6.94 14.84
C ASN A 15 -14.36 -5.54 14.26
N ALA A 16 -13.24 -4.91 14.63
CA ALA A 16 -12.75 -3.72 13.98
C ALA A 16 -12.87 -4.03 12.50
N TYR A 17 -13.70 -3.25 11.80
CA TYR A 17 -13.75 -3.25 10.35
C TYR A 17 -12.38 -2.74 9.87
N SER A 18 -11.37 -3.60 9.98
CA SER A 18 -10.03 -3.34 9.51
C SER A 18 -10.14 -3.25 8.01
N TYR A 19 -9.52 -2.22 7.45
CA TYR A 19 -9.49 -2.04 6.01
C TYR A 19 -8.97 -3.32 5.33
N GLN A 20 -9.79 -3.92 4.46
CA GLN A 20 -9.42 -5.11 3.68
C GLN A 20 -9.19 -4.70 2.23
N PRO A 21 -7.93 -4.65 1.77
CA PRO A 21 -7.60 -4.28 0.40
C PRO A 21 -8.18 -5.28 -0.60
N LYS A 22 -8.56 -4.79 -1.79
CA LYS A 22 -8.94 -5.65 -2.91
C LYS A 22 -7.84 -5.57 -3.96
N LEU A 23 -6.87 -6.45 -3.82
CA LEU A 23 -5.65 -6.51 -4.63
C LEU A 23 -5.92 -7.13 -6.00
N ILE A 24 -5.57 -6.41 -7.05
CA ILE A 24 -5.58 -6.88 -8.44
C ILE A 24 -4.11 -6.94 -8.89
N LEU A 25 -3.68 -8.07 -9.43
CA LEU A 25 -2.31 -8.24 -9.93
C LEU A 25 -2.07 -7.28 -11.10
N LEU A 26 -1.03 -6.45 -10.99
CA LEU A 26 -0.55 -5.60 -12.09
C LEU A 26 0.51 -6.32 -12.93
N GLY A 27 1.36 -7.11 -12.29
CA GLY A 27 2.41 -7.85 -12.99
C GLY A 27 3.52 -8.34 -12.07
N ALA A 28 4.50 -9.01 -12.67
CA ALA A 28 5.70 -9.46 -11.99
C ALA A 28 6.72 -8.31 -11.86
N ILE A 29 7.40 -8.26 -10.71
CA ILE A 29 8.62 -7.48 -10.50
C ILE A 29 9.76 -8.47 -10.68
N GLU A 30 10.08 -8.81 -11.92
CA GLU A 30 11.05 -9.87 -12.20
C GLU A 30 12.45 -9.55 -11.66
N PRO A 31 13.15 -10.53 -11.05
CA PRO A 31 12.74 -11.89 -10.68
C PRO A 31 12.19 -12.03 -9.23
N GLN A 32 11.85 -10.92 -8.58
CA GLN A 32 11.86 -10.81 -7.11
C GLN A 32 10.48 -10.72 -6.47
N GLY A 33 9.40 -10.50 -7.22
CA GLY A 33 8.08 -10.30 -6.61
C GLY A 33 6.95 -10.00 -7.56
N GLN A 34 5.86 -9.47 -7.01
CA GLN A 34 4.64 -9.09 -7.72
C GLN A 34 4.15 -7.72 -7.24
N ALA A 35 3.57 -6.95 -8.17
CA ALA A 35 2.92 -5.69 -7.91
C ALA A 35 1.40 -5.84 -8.02
N PHE A 36 0.66 -5.19 -7.13
CA PHE A 36 -0.80 -5.22 -7.07
C PHE A 36 -1.35 -3.80 -6.91
N ILE A 37 -2.48 -3.50 -7.55
CA ILE A 37 -3.26 -2.30 -7.25
C ILE A 37 -4.40 -2.63 -6.30
N ASP A 38 -4.63 -1.78 -5.32
CA ASP A 38 -5.78 -1.89 -4.45
C ASP A 38 -6.97 -1.13 -5.02
N SER A 39 -7.87 -1.88 -5.64
CA SER A 39 -9.07 -1.33 -6.29
C SER A 39 -10.04 -0.62 -5.34
N LYS A 40 -9.94 -0.84 -4.01
CA LYS A 40 -10.75 -0.13 -3.00
C LYS A 40 -10.11 1.18 -2.52
N ALA A 41 -8.82 1.37 -2.77
CA ALA A 41 -8.09 2.55 -2.30
C ALA A 41 -8.15 3.74 -3.25
N ASN A 42 -8.70 3.55 -4.46
CA ASN A 42 -8.76 4.58 -5.49
C ASN A 42 -9.75 5.68 -5.11
N LYS A 43 -9.28 6.93 -5.03
CA LYS A 43 -10.09 8.10 -4.67
C LYS A 43 -9.81 9.26 -5.60
N VAL A 44 -10.83 10.01 -6.01
CA VAL A 44 -10.63 11.29 -6.71
C VAL A 44 -10.20 12.33 -5.69
N ILE A 45 -9.11 13.05 -5.95
CA ILE A 45 -8.60 14.11 -5.07
C ILE A 45 -9.10 15.47 -5.54
N ARG A 46 -8.85 15.81 -6.81
CA ARG A 46 -9.28 17.08 -7.44
C ARG A 46 -9.22 16.93 -8.97
N ASP A 47 -10.18 17.48 -9.69
CA ASP A 47 -10.18 17.53 -11.16
C ASP A 47 -9.81 16.17 -11.80
N SER A 48 -8.68 16.11 -12.53
CA SER A 48 -8.11 14.92 -13.17
C SER A 48 -7.21 14.07 -12.26
N PHE A 49 -6.96 14.50 -11.01
CA PHE A 49 -6.06 13.83 -10.08
C PHE A 49 -6.79 12.76 -9.26
N LYS A 50 -6.22 11.55 -9.26
CA LYS A 50 -6.66 10.41 -8.48
C LYS A 50 -5.56 9.92 -7.54
N GLN A 51 -5.94 9.47 -6.36
CA GLN A 51 -5.09 8.67 -5.51
C GLN A 51 -5.22 7.20 -5.90
N ALA A 52 -4.11 6.48 -5.95
CA ALA A 52 -4.06 5.03 -6.06
C ALA A 52 -3.09 4.45 -5.01
N VAL A 53 -3.25 3.17 -4.69
CA VAL A 53 -2.33 2.46 -3.79
C VAL A 53 -1.84 1.19 -4.46
N ILE A 54 -0.51 1.04 -4.50
CA ILE A 54 0.19 -0.12 -5.03
C ILE A 54 0.83 -0.90 -3.89
N TYR A 55 0.70 -2.21 -3.94
CA TYR A 55 1.37 -3.14 -3.05
C TYR A 55 2.42 -3.88 -3.86
N GLU A 56 3.67 -3.86 -3.42
CA GLU A 56 4.71 -4.75 -3.96
C GLU A 56 5.03 -5.79 -2.88
N LYS A 57 5.06 -7.05 -3.29
CA LYS A 57 5.36 -8.18 -2.42
C LYS A 57 6.49 -8.99 -3.03
N TYR A 58 7.56 -9.19 -2.27
CA TYR A 58 8.74 -9.90 -2.72
C TYR A 58 8.76 -11.34 -2.18
N THR A 59 9.33 -12.25 -2.97
CA THR A 59 9.44 -13.67 -2.60
C THR A 59 10.42 -13.86 -1.43
N ALA A 60 11.49 -13.04 -1.38
CA ALA A 60 12.46 -13.01 -0.29
C ALA A 60 12.72 -11.55 0.18
N PRO A 61 13.24 -11.34 1.40
CA PRO A 61 13.62 -10.00 1.85
C PRO A 61 14.69 -9.37 0.95
N ILE A 62 14.52 -8.07 0.64
CA ILE A 62 15.43 -7.28 -0.21
C ILE A 62 15.90 -6.02 0.52
N LYS A 63 17.00 -5.41 0.02
CA LYS A 63 17.57 -4.17 0.54
C LYS A 63 17.91 -3.21 -0.62
N ARG A 64 16.91 -2.51 -1.16
CA ARG A 64 17.07 -1.54 -2.26
C ARG A 64 16.91 -0.08 -1.81
N ASN A 65 15.78 0.23 -1.17
CA ASN A 65 15.36 1.61 -0.85
C ASN A 65 15.50 1.97 0.65
N THR A 66 16.07 1.06 1.43
CA THR A 66 16.10 1.06 2.88
C THR A 66 17.43 0.48 3.36
N ASP A 67 17.90 0.89 4.54
CA ASP A 67 19.11 0.32 5.16
C ASP A 67 18.84 -1.05 5.80
N LEU A 68 17.58 -1.35 6.09
CA LEU A 68 17.09 -2.58 6.68
C LEU A 68 16.32 -3.40 5.64
N PRO A 69 16.41 -4.74 5.65
CA PRO A 69 15.69 -5.57 4.67
C PRO A 69 14.17 -5.47 4.85
N TYR A 70 13.44 -5.54 3.74
CA TYR A 70 11.97 -5.54 3.68
C TYR A 70 11.47 -6.55 2.66
N GLN A 71 10.23 -7.01 2.80
CA GLN A 71 9.62 -8.00 1.91
C GLN A 71 8.28 -7.54 1.33
N SER A 72 7.74 -6.42 1.80
CA SER A 72 6.66 -5.73 1.09
C SER A 72 6.77 -4.21 1.23
N VAL A 73 6.15 -3.50 0.29
CA VAL A 73 6.00 -2.05 0.34
C VAL A 73 4.58 -1.66 -0.10
N ILE A 74 4.00 -0.69 0.58
CA ILE A 74 2.74 -0.04 0.20
C ILE A 74 3.07 1.36 -0.29
N LYS A 75 2.87 1.60 -1.58
CA LYS A 75 3.12 2.88 -2.24
C LYS A 75 1.81 3.62 -2.46
N GLN A 76 1.82 4.92 -2.18
CA GLN A 76 0.70 5.81 -2.43
C GLN A 76 1.03 6.67 -3.64
N LEU A 77 0.18 6.64 -4.66
CA LEU A 77 0.39 7.35 -5.91
C LEU A 77 -0.64 8.46 -6.09
N ILE A 78 -0.21 9.56 -6.69
CA ILE A 78 -1.09 10.55 -7.30
C ILE A 78 -1.00 10.39 -8.81
N VAL A 79 -2.13 10.22 -9.47
CA VAL A 79 -2.24 10.03 -10.92
C VAL A 79 -2.98 11.22 -11.50
N ASP A 80 -2.33 12.00 -12.37
CA ASP A 80 -3.01 12.97 -13.22
C ASP A 80 -3.48 12.29 -14.50
N CYS A 81 -4.78 12.02 -14.60
CA CYS A 81 -5.34 11.35 -15.77
C CYS A 81 -5.33 12.24 -17.03
N LYS A 82 -5.26 13.58 -16.88
CA LYS A 82 -5.26 14.51 -18.02
C LYS A 82 -3.84 14.83 -18.47
N GLY A 83 -2.98 15.18 -17.52
CA GLY A 83 -1.55 15.40 -17.77
C GLY A 83 -0.77 14.12 -18.01
N LYS A 84 -1.38 12.95 -17.81
CA LYS A 84 -0.77 11.62 -17.97
C LYS A 84 0.52 11.50 -17.16
N THR A 85 0.47 11.87 -15.88
CA THR A 85 1.62 11.76 -14.97
C THR A 85 1.26 10.95 -13.74
N ILE A 86 2.25 10.28 -13.18
CA ILE A 86 2.14 9.51 -11.94
C ILE A 86 3.22 9.99 -10.99
N ALA A 87 2.84 10.42 -9.78
CA ALA A 87 3.77 10.84 -8.73
C ALA A 87 3.68 9.90 -7.53
N LEU A 88 4.82 9.58 -6.91
CA LEU A 88 4.87 8.82 -5.67
C LEU A 88 4.69 9.78 -4.49
N ARG A 89 3.54 9.70 -3.80
CA ARG A 89 3.25 10.51 -2.60
C ARG A 89 4.00 10.02 -1.36
N GLY A 90 4.25 8.72 -1.28
CA GLY A 90 4.81 8.11 -0.09
C GLY A 90 4.87 6.60 -0.20
N ALA A 91 5.66 5.98 0.67
CA ALA A 91 5.65 4.53 0.83
C ALA A 91 6.00 4.06 2.24
N ASP A 92 5.36 2.96 2.62
CA ASP A 92 5.59 2.25 3.87
C ASP A 92 6.21 0.88 3.55
N TYR A 93 7.39 0.60 4.11
CA TYR A 93 8.15 -0.63 3.89
C TYR A 93 8.00 -1.56 5.09
N PHE A 94 7.74 -2.84 4.85
CA PHE A 94 7.47 -3.82 5.91
C PHE A 94 8.40 -5.03 5.82
N ALA A 95 8.79 -5.55 6.98
CA ALA A 95 9.77 -6.65 7.08
C ALA A 95 9.27 -7.97 6.48
N GLY A 96 7.95 -8.21 6.51
CA GLY A 96 7.29 -9.38 5.93
C GLY A 96 6.39 -9.03 4.74
N GLN A 97 5.66 -10.01 4.22
CA GLN A 97 4.80 -9.87 3.02
C GLN A 97 3.49 -9.08 3.25
N THR A 98 3.20 -8.67 4.48
CA THR A 98 1.96 -7.95 4.83
C THR A 98 2.25 -6.78 5.76
N SER A 99 1.31 -5.82 5.80
CA SER A 99 1.35 -4.65 6.70
C SER A 99 1.21 -5.00 8.18
N ASN A 100 0.89 -6.26 8.52
CA ASN A 100 0.87 -6.74 9.91
C ASN A 100 2.28 -7.05 10.44
N SER A 101 3.30 -6.99 9.58
CA SER A 101 4.70 -7.15 9.99
C SER A 101 5.33 -5.83 10.41
N LYS A 102 6.55 -5.88 10.96
CA LYS A 102 7.28 -4.70 11.44
C LYS A 102 7.45 -3.67 10.31
N LEU A 103 7.05 -2.43 10.56
CA LEU A 103 7.39 -1.28 9.72
C LEU A 103 8.90 -1.03 9.78
N VAL A 104 9.54 -1.02 8.62
CA VAL A 104 10.99 -0.90 8.43
C VAL A 104 11.38 0.55 8.14
N LYS A 105 10.64 1.20 7.25
CA LYS A 105 10.84 2.60 6.85
C LYS A 105 9.50 3.17 6.42
N LYS A 106 9.34 4.47 6.62
CA LYS A 106 8.27 5.27 6.04
C LYS A 106 8.88 6.51 5.40
N PHE A 107 8.33 6.93 4.27
CA PHE A 107 8.50 8.30 3.80
C PHE A 107 7.15 8.82 3.30
N ASP A 108 6.94 10.11 3.48
CA ASP A 108 5.70 10.83 3.14
C ASP A 108 6.13 12.15 2.50
N ASP A 109 6.53 12.04 1.23
CA ASP A 109 6.97 13.16 0.41
C ASP A 109 6.62 12.88 -1.05
N ILE A 110 6.15 13.90 -1.76
CA ILE A 110 5.82 13.79 -3.18
C ILE A 110 7.13 13.82 -3.95
N THR A 111 7.56 12.64 -4.36
CA THR A 111 8.81 12.43 -5.09
C THR A 111 8.53 11.74 -6.41
N LEU A 112 9.32 12.06 -7.44
CA LEU A 112 9.36 11.41 -8.74
C LEU A 112 8.03 11.49 -9.52
N SER A 113 8.00 12.29 -10.58
CA SER A 113 6.95 12.24 -11.60
C SER A 113 7.39 11.31 -12.72
N HIS A 114 6.61 10.28 -12.99
CA HIS A 114 6.76 9.44 -14.17
C HIS A 114 5.71 9.80 -15.21
N ASP A 115 6.05 9.63 -16.48
CA ASP A 115 5.07 9.59 -17.55
C ASP A 115 4.11 8.42 -17.33
N GLY A 116 2.82 8.71 -17.36
CA GLY A 116 1.75 7.76 -17.03
C GLY A 116 1.43 6.77 -18.14
N GLU A 117 1.92 6.96 -19.36
CA GLU A 117 1.75 6.02 -20.47
C GLU A 117 2.91 5.04 -20.57
N THR A 118 4.13 5.54 -20.37
CA THR A 118 5.38 4.81 -20.60
C THR A 118 6.07 4.36 -19.32
N GLY A 119 5.76 4.99 -18.17
CA GLY A 119 6.44 4.75 -16.90
C GLY A 119 7.85 5.34 -16.82
N ALA A 120 8.29 6.08 -17.84
CA ALA A 120 9.60 6.73 -17.85
C ALA A 120 9.67 7.85 -16.79
N ALA A 121 10.83 8.00 -16.15
CA ALA A 121 11.11 9.07 -15.20
C ALA A 121 11.52 10.37 -15.90
#